data_AF-A0A2V5NAP5-F1
#
_entry.id   AF-A0A2V5NAP5-F1
#
_cell.length_a   1.000
_cell.length_b   1.000
_cell.length_c   1.000
_cell.angle_alpha   90.00
_cell.angle_beta   90.00
_cell.angle_gamma   90.00
#
_symmetry.space_group_name_H-M   'P 1'
#
loop_
_entity.id
_entity.type
_entity.pdbx_description
1 polymer ?
#
loop_
_entity_poly.entity_id
_entity_poly.type
_entity_poly.pdbx_seq_one_letter_code
_entity_poly.pdbx_strand_id
1 'polypeptide(L)'
;MTWLRTHYDRVTVFAAALFLFASSVLITRNAWQFSDNLGLQTAPAPRPAAPPPKAVEMEQAMEKLKLPAQWTFSSRSGLFVPEKHFIDANTRLPATLQTTEVHPPVPNEWLEQFNLPIADADVLTQDPDTDGFNNLEEWQNHTNPIDKNSHPPFIAKLKMKSFAQEPFKLVFASWVGDTFALNTSDLKEPTQFLKIGDSIRGTKFEIVKFTEKHETNKYGTTVDISELTLENRETHEPLSLVKEKIMISPESVANFVYEWGERKEFAVKKDQEFSLKPEEQIKYKLIDVQPGKAVIVDTQKPDVPIEVPPLAP
;
A
#
# COMPACT_ATOMS: atom_id res chain seq x y z
N MET A 1 25.45 50.98 -63.54
CA MET A 1 24.30 50.77 -62.62
C MET A 1 23.59 52.07 -62.18
N THR A 2 23.69 53.19 -62.91
CA THR A 2 22.98 54.46 -62.55
C THR A 2 21.71 54.70 -63.36
N TRP A 3 21.62 54.17 -64.59
CA TRP A 3 20.44 54.33 -65.47
C TRP A 3 19.19 53.57 -64.97
N LEU A 4 19.39 52.36 -64.44
CA LEU A 4 18.34 51.53 -63.87
C LEU A 4 17.72 52.12 -62.59
N ARG A 5 18.49 52.93 -61.83
CA ARG A 5 18.00 53.63 -60.64
C ARG A 5 17.20 54.89 -60.97
N THR A 6 17.46 55.56 -62.09
CA THR A 6 16.72 56.77 -62.51
C THR A 6 15.39 56.44 -63.19
N HIS A 7 15.29 55.30 -63.86
CA HIS A 7 14.09 54.88 -64.61
C HIS A 7 13.42 53.64 -64.02
N TYR A 8 13.55 53.43 -62.70
CA TYR A 8 13.00 52.25 -62.01
C TYR A 8 11.49 52.11 -62.19
N ASP A 9 10.75 53.22 -62.21
CA ASP A 9 9.30 53.22 -62.43
C ASP A 9 8.93 52.63 -63.80
N ARG A 10 9.63 53.03 -64.87
CA ARG A 10 9.42 52.48 -66.22
C ARG A 10 9.79 50.99 -66.29
N VAL A 11 10.88 50.58 -65.63
CA VAL A 11 11.29 49.17 -65.57
C VAL A 11 10.24 48.34 -64.82
N THR A 12 9.65 48.89 -63.75
CA THR A 12 8.61 48.22 -62.95
C THR A 12 7.32 48.08 -63.76
N VAL A 13 6.90 49.12 -64.48
CA VAL A 13 5.73 49.08 -65.36
C VAL A 13 5.94 48.08 -66.51
N PHE A 14 7.13 48.05 -67.13
CA PHE A 14 7.45 47.06 -68.16
C PHE A 14 7.45 45.63 -67.62
N ALA A 15 7.98 45.41 -66.41
CA ALA A 15 7.96 44.09 -65.77
C ALA A 15 6.52 43.65 -65.44
N ALA A 16 5.69 44.56 -64.93
CA ALA A 16 4.28 44.29 -64.66
C ALA A 16 3.50 43.98 -65.96
N ALA A 17 3.75 44.73 -67.03
CA ALA A 17 3.14 44.48 -68.34
C ALA A 17 3.54 43.10 -68.91
N LEU A 18 4.82 42.74 -68.80
CA LEU A 18 5.32 41.41 -69.20
C LEU A 18 4.67 40.29 -68.37
N PHE A 19 4.50 40.50 -67.07
CA PHE A 19 3.85 39.53 -66.19
C PHE A 19 2.38 39.32 -66.54
N LEU A 20 1.65 40.41 -66.81
CA LEU A 20 0.25 40.33 -67.25
C LEU A 20 0.11 39.65 -68.62
N PHE A 21 1.03 39.93 -69.54
CA PHE A 21 1.05 39.29 -70.85
C PHE A 21 1.30 37.77 -70.73
N ALA A 22 2.28 37.36 -69.93
CA ALA A 22 2.55 35.95 -69.67
C ALA A 22 1.35 35.25 -69.01
N SER A 23 0.69 35.92 -68.05
CA SER A 23 -0.51 35.41 -67.40
C SER A 23 -1.67 35.23 -68.38
N SER A 24 -1.87 36.18 -69.30
CA SER A 24 -2.88 36.09 -70.36
C SER A 24 -2.65 34.90 -71.28
N VAL A 25 -1.39 34.67 -71.70
CA VAL A 25 -1.02 33.52 -72.53
C VAL A 25 -1.23 32.18 -71.80
N LEU A 26 -0.95 32.12 -70.50
CA LEU A 26 -1.20 30.92 -69.70
C LEU A 26 -2.71 30.62 -69.57
N ILE A 27 -3.53 31.66 -69.34
CA ILE A 27 -4.98 31.52 -69.22
C ILE A 27 -5.59 31.04 -70.55
N THR A 28 -5.18 31.61 -71.69
CA THR A 28 -5.71 31.21 -73.00
C THR A 28 -5.31 29.78 -73.36
N ARG A 29 -4.08 29.37 -73.04
CA ARG A 29 -3.64 27.98 -73.21
C ARG A 29 -4.47 27.02 -72.35
N ASN A 30 -4.75 27.38 -71.10
CA ASN A 30 -5.54 26.53 -70.21
C ASN A 30 -7.01 26.44 -70.67
N ALA A 31 -7.57 27.54 -71.21
CA ALA A 31 -8.91 27.56 -71.78
C ALA A 31 -9.04 26.68 -73.03
N TRP A 32 -8.01 26.61 -73.88
CA TRP A 32 -8.00 25.68 -75.02
C TRP A 32 -7.93 24.22 -74.56
N GLN A 33 -7.09 23.90 -73.58
CA GLN A 33 -7.00 22.55 -73.00
C GLN A 33 -8.29 22.12 -72.26
N PHE A 34 -9.06 23.07 -71.73
CA PHE A 34 -10.35 22.78 -71.12
C PHE A 34 -11.37 22.27 -72.15
N SER A 35 -11.34 22.76 -73.40
CA SER A 35 -12.25 22.26 -74.44
C SER A 35 -11.96 20.80 -74.83
N ASP A 36 -10.69 20.39 -74.84
CA ASP A 36 -10.31 18.98 -75.06
C ASP A 36 -10.76 18.08 -73.88
N ASN A 37 -10.73 18.62 -72.66
CA ASN A 37 -11.17 17.92 -71.44
C ASN A 37 -12.69 17.93 -71.23
N LEU A 38 -13.46 18.66 -72.05
CA LEU A 38 -14.92 18.61 -72.09
C LEU A 38 -15.45 17.53 -73.05
N GLY A 39 -14.57 16.70 -73.61
CA GLY A 39 -14.98 15.46 -74.26
C GLY A 39 -15.86 14.64 -73.32
N LEU A 40 -17.11 14.42 -73.74
CA LEU A 40 -18.11 13.58 -73.08
C LEU A 40 -17.43 12.42 -72.32
N GLN A 41 -17.54 12.43 -70.99
CA GLN A 41 -17.26 11.23 -70.19
C GLN A 41 -18.09 10.10 -70.81
N THR A 42 -17.44 9.22 -71.56
CA THR A 42 -18.03 7.96 -71.97
C THR A 42 -18.45 7.27 -70.68
N ALA A 43 -19.75 7.06 -70.51
CA ALA A 43 -20.29 6.34 -69.38
C ALA A 43 -19.46 5.06 -69.17
N PRO A 44 -19.04 4.72 -67.93
CA PRO A 44 -18.33 3.48 -67.69
C PRO A 44 -19.19 2.33 -68.22
N ALA A 45 -18.56 1.38 -68.92
CA ALA A 45 -19.24 0.21 -69.44
C ALA A 45 -20.09 -0.44 -68.31
N PRO A 46 -21.34 -0.87 -68.58
CA PRO A 46 -22.19 -1.45 -67.55
C PRO A 46 -21.45 -2.63 -66.93
N ARG A 47 -21.23 -2.55 -65.61
CA ARG A 47 -20.62 -3.66 -64.86
C ARG A 47 -21.54 -4.88 -65.04
N PRO A 48 -21.02 -6.06 -65.44
CA PRO A 48 -21.83 -7.27 -65.45
C PRO A 48 -22.39 -7.49 -64.04
N ALA A 49 -23.68 -7.81 -63.96
CA ALA A 49 -24.35 -8.09 -62.69
C ALA A 49 -23.53 -9.14 -61.91
N ALA A 50 -23.26 -8.85 -60.64
CA ALA A 50 -22.59 -9.82 -59.78
C ALA A 50 -23.42 -11.13 -59.78
N PRO A 51 -22.77 -12.31 -59.90
CA PRO A 51 -23.50 -13.56 -59.81
C PRO A 51 -24.21 -13.64 -58.45
N PRO A 52 -25.39 -14.29 -58.38
CA PRO A 52 -26.08 -14.47 -57.10
C PRO A 52 -25.13 -15.15 -56.10
N PRO A 53 -25.17 -14.77 -54.81
CA PRO A 53 -24.30 -15.33 -53.79
C PRO A 53 -24.36 -16.86 -53.83
N LYS A 54 -23.19 -17.50 -53.86
CA LYS A 54 -23.09 -18.97 -53.97
C LYS A 54 -23.86 -19.61 -52.82
N ALA A 55 -24.57 -20.70 -53.09
CA ALA A 55 -25.44 -21.41 -52.12
C ALA A 55 -24.78 -21.72 -50.77
N VAL A 56 -23.45 -21.85 -50.73
CA VAL A 56 -22.65 -22.05 -49.51
C VAL A 56 -22.80 -20.88 -48.52
N GLU A 57 -22.90 -19.64 -48.99
CA GLU A 57 -23.11 -18.47 -48.12
C GLU A 57 -24.53 -18.44 -47.53
N MET A 58 -25.52 -18.93 -48.28
CA MET A 58 -26.89 -19.08 -47.79
C MET A 58 -27.00 -20.21 -46.75
N GLU A 59 -26.33 -21.33 -46.99
CA GLU A 59 -26.35 -22.47 -46.08
C GLU A 59 -25.67 -22.14 -44.74
N GLN A 60 -24.53 -21.43 -44.79
CA GLN A 60 -23.87 -20.88 -43.61
C GLN A 60 -24.72 -19.83 -42.88
N ALA A 61 -25.43 -18.97 -43.61
CA ALA A 61 -26.34 -18.00 -43.01
C ALA A 61 -27.55 -18.69 -42.34
N MET A 62 -28.10 -19.75 -42.96
CA MET A 62 -29.16 -20.57 -42.38
C MET A 62 -28.67 -21.31 -41.13
N GLU A 63 -27.43 -21.81 -41.13
CA GLU A 63 -26.84 -22.47 -39.96
C GLU A 63 -26.64 -21.49 -38.80
N LYS A 64 -26.19 -20.26 -39.08
CA LYS A 64 -26.12 -19.17 -38.09
C LYS A 64 -27.49 -18.74 -37.55
N LEU A 65 -28.55 -18.81 -38.36
CA LEU A 65 -29.93 -18.51 -37.94
C LEU A 65 -30.55 -19.60 -37.05
N LYS A 66 -30.09 -20.85 -37.17
CA LYS A 66 -30.53 -21.97 -36.32
C LYS A 66 -29.97 -21.89 -34.91
N LEU A 67 -28.84 -21.21 -34.73
CA LEU A 67 -28.31 -20.92 -33.40
C LEU A 67 -29.10 -19.72 -32.83
N PRO A 68 -29.76 -19.85 -31.67
CA PRO A 68 -30.37 -18.69 -31.03
C PRO A 68 -29.27 -17.66 -30.79
N ALA A 69 -29.52 -16.40 -31.18
CA ALA A 69 -28.59 -15.31 -30.92
C ALA A 69 -28.33 -15.23 -29.41
N GLN A 70 -27.16 -15.70 -28.99
CA GLN A 70 -26.72 -15.57 -27.62
C GLN A 70 -26.17 -14.16 -27.47
N TRP A 71 -26.87 -13.33 -26.70
CA TRP A 71 -26.40 -12.01 -26.33
C TRP A 71 -25.19 -12.18 -25.41
N THR A 72 -23.98 -12.07 -25.95
CA THR A 72 -22.75 -12.07 -25.16
C THR A 72 -22.52 -10.66 -24.63
N PHE A 73 -22.42 -10.52 -23.31
CA PHE A 73 -22.20 -9.24 -22.66
C PHE A 73 -20.78 -9.13 -22.12
N SER A 74 -20.15 -7.97 -22.32
CA SER A 74 -18.76 -7.72 -21.95
C SER A 74 -18.58 -6.69 -20.82
N SER A 75 -19.66 -6.06 -20.35
CA SER A 75 -19.62 -5.03 -19.29
C SER A 75 -20.19 -5.54 -17.97
N ARG A 76 -20.04 -4.77 -16.88
CA ARG A 76 -20.51 -5.17 -15.54
C ARG A 76 -22.01 -5.01 -15.32
N SER A 77 -22.65 -4.02 -15.94
CA SER A 77 -24.08 -3.71 -15.77
C SER A 77 -24.90 -4.29 -16.92
N GLY A 78 -25.74 -5.30 -16.69
CA GLY A 78 -26.51 -5.96 -17.77
C GLY A 78 -27.30 -5.00 -18.68
N LEU A 79 -27.68 -5.45 -19.88
CA LEU A 79 -28.35 -4.66 -20.94
C LEU A 79 -29.53 -3.76 -20.49
N PHE A 80 -30.20 -4.12 -19.39
CA PHE A 80 -31.36 -3.40 -18.85
C PHE A 80 -31.12 -2.79 -17.46
N VAL A 81 -29.89 -2.89 -16.95
CA VAL A 81 -29.48 -2.30 -15.68
C VAL A 81 -28.59 -1.10 -16.02
N PRO A 82 -29.02 0.13 -15.74
CA PRO A 82 -28.18 1.29 -16.00
C PRO A 82 -26.89 1.18 -15.18
N GLU A 83 -25.77 1.58 -15.79
CA GLU A 83 -24.49 1.65 -15.09
C GLU A 83 -24.57 2.69 -13.95
N LYS A 84 -23.97 2.37 -12.79
CA LYS A 84 -23.91 3.31 -11.67
C LYS A 84 -22.90 4.41 -11.99
N HIS A 85 -23.36 5.66 -11.92
CA HIS A 85 -22.53 6.84 -12.16
C HIS A 85 -22.26 7.56 -10.84
N PHE A 86 -21.03 7.99 -10.65
CA PHE A 86 -20.54 8.73 -9.48
C PHE A 86 -19.95 10.05 -9.94
N ILE A 87 -19.92 11.05 -9.06
CA ILE A 87 -19.22 12.29 -9.34
C ILE A 87 -17.85 12.17 -8.66
N ASP A 88 -16.79 12.15 -9.47
CA ASP A 88 -15.43 12.09 -8.95
C ASP A 88 -15.13 13.37 -8.15
N ALA A 89 -14.60 13.21 -6.93
CA ALA A 89 -14.37 14.34 -6.02
C ALA A 89 -13.28 15.31 -6.52
N ASN A 90 -12.31 14.81 -7.30
CA ASN A 90 -11.15 15.58 -7.76
C ASN A 90 -11.42 16.31 -9.07
N THR A 91 -12.11 15.65 -10.00
CA THR A 91 -12.37 16.14 -11.35
C THR A 91 -13.79 16.69 -11.54
N ARG A 92 -14.72 16.37 -10.62
CA ARG A 92 -16.17 16.67 -10.71
C ARG A 92 -16.83 16.18 -11.99
N LEU A 93 -16.23 15.18 -12.65
CA LEU A 93 -16.77 14.56 -13.84
C LEU A 93 -17.57 13.30 -13.48
N PRO A 94 -18.56 12.92 -14.29
CA PRO A 94 -19.24 11.64 -14.14
C PRO A 94 -18.24 10.50 -14.38
N ALA A 95 -18.03 9.70 -13.35
CA ALA A 95 -17.21 8.51 -13.33
C ALA A 95 -18.09 7.26 -13.21
N THR A 96 -17.62 6.15 -13.74
CA THR A 96 -18.27 4.83 -13.64
C THR A 96 -17.41 3.90 -12.78
N LEU A 97 -17.99 2.78 -12.35
CA LEU A 97 -17.27 1.75 -11.59
C LEU A 97 -16.11 1.11 -12.38
N GLN A 98 -16.07 1.26 -13.70
CA GLN A 98 -15.01 0.76 -14.58
C GLN A 98 -13.84 1.74 -14.71
N THR A 99 -14.12 3.04 -14.62
CA THR A 99 -13.13 4.10 -14.90
C THR A 99 -12.44 4.61 -13.64
N THR A 100 -13.10 4.51 -12.49
CA THR A 100 -12.66 5.15 -11.25
C THR A 100 -12.97 4.26 -10.05
N GLU A 101 -11.99 4.12 -9.16
CA GLU A 101 -12.21 3.57 -7.82
C GLU A 101 -12.99 4.60 -7.00
N VAL A 102 -14.21 4.23 -6.58
CA VAL A 102 -15.09 5.17 -5.86
C VAL A 102 -14.56 5.43 -4.46
N HIS A 103 -14.02 4.40 -3.82
CA HIS A 103 -13.49 4.44 -2.45
C HIS A 103 -12.06 3.88 -2.38
N PRO A 104 -11.05 4.60 -2.87
CA PRO A 104 -9.65 4.18 -2.72
C PRO A 104 -9.27 4.05 -1.24
N PRO A 105 -8.47 3.04 -0.84
CA PRO A 105 -7.74 2.10 -1.69
C PRO A 105 -8.50 0.81 -2.05
N VAL A 106 -9.79 0.70 -1.72
CA VAL A 106 -10.55 -0.55 -1.87
C VAL A 106 -11.11 -0.68 -3.29
N PRO A 107 -10.85 -1.78 -4.01
CA PRO A 107 -11.39 -2.00 -5.35
C PRO A 107 -12.91 -2.12 -5.35
N ASN A 108 -13.55 -1.52 -6.36
CA ASN A 108 -15.01 -1.58 -6.53
C ASN A 108 -15.53 -3.03 -6.62
N GLU A 109 -14.74 -3.97 -7.17
CA GLU A 109 -15.10 -5.40 -7.25
C GLU A 109 -15.32 -6.03 -5.89
N TRP A 110 -14.51 -5.67 -4.91
CA TRP A 110 -14.62 -6.22 -3.55
C TRP A 110 -15.91 -5.72 -2.88
N LEU A 111 -16.21 -4.42 -3.00
CA LEU A 111 -17.46 -3.84 -2.50
C LEU A 111 -18.70 -4.46 -3.18
N GLU A 112 -18.63 -4.74 -4.49
CA GLU A 112 -19.72 -5.41 -5.22
C GLU A 112 -19.87 -6.89 -4.82
N GLN A 113 -18.77 -7.61 -4.65
CA GLN A 113 -18.77 -9.03 -4.25
C GLN A 113 -19.45 -9.22 -2.90
N PHE A 114 -19.19 -8.32 -1.94
CA PHE A 114 -19.81 -8.33 -0.62
C PHE A 114 -21.11 -7.51 -0.55
N ASN A 115 -21.63 -7.06 -1.70
CA ASN A 115 -22.88 -6.31 -1.80
C ASN A 115 -22.95 -5.11 -0.81
N LEU A 116 -21.80 -4.46 -0.59
CA LEU A 116 -21.67 -3.30 0.27
C LEU A 116 -22.24 -2.05 -0.44
N PRO A 117 -22.77 -1.07 0.31
CA PRO A 117 -23.36 0.13 -0.27
C PRO A 117 -22.28 1.06 -0.83
N ILE A 118 -21.76 0.75 -2.02
CA ILE A 118 -20.72 1.55 -2.72
C ILE A 118 -21.10 3.02 -2.96
N ALA A 119 -22.39 3.35 -2.89
CA ALA A 119 -22.86 4.73 -3.03
C ALA A 119 -22.64 5.58 -1.77
N ASP A 120 -22.45 4.95 -0.62
CA ASP A 120 -22.29 5.64 0.65
C ASP A 120 -20.84 6.11 0.78
N ALA A 121 -20.67 7.38 1.15
CA ALA A 121 -19.34 8.00 1.30
C ALA A 121 -18.53 7.39 2.46
N ASP A 122 -19.23 6.85 3.45
CA ASP A 122 -18.72 6.27 4.69
C ASP A 122 -18.62 4.74 4.64
N VAL A 123 -18.85 4.11 3.48
CA VAL A 123 -18.86 2.64 3.32
C VAL A 123 -17.59 1.99 3.88
N LEU A 124 -16.42 2.63 3.79
CA LEU A 124 -15.17 2.10 4.33
C LEU A 124 -15.09 2.10 5.86
N THR A 125 -15.87 2.95 6.52
CA THR A 125 -15.94 3.08 7.98
C THR A 125 -17.13 2.34 8.60
N GLN A 126 -18.02 1.81 7.76
CA GLN A 126 -19.15 1.01 8.20
C GLN A 126 -18.69 -0.39 8.65
N ASP A 127 -19.47 -0.94 9.57
CA ASP A 127 -19.32 -2.28 10.17
C ASP A 127 -20.69 -2.99 10.01
N PRO A 128 -20.92 -3.70 8.90
CA PRO A 128 -22.22 -4.32 8.59
C PRO A 128 -22.58 -5.50 9.49
N ASP A 129 -21.60 -6.27 9.96
CA ASP A 129 -21.81 -7.48 10.77
C ASP A 129 -21.67 -7.25 12.29
N THR A 130 -21.31 -6.01 12.67
CA THR A 130 -21.19 -5.53 14.04
C THR A 130 -20.20 -6.37 14.86
N ASP A 131 -19.06 -6.68 14.25
CA ASP A 131 -17.95 -7.39 14.89
C ASP A 131 -16.91 -6.43 15.51
N GLY A 132 -17.01 -5.13 15.21
CA GLY A 132 -16.12 -4.07 15.68
C GLY A 132 -14.97 -3.72 14.73
N PHE A 133 -14.90 -4.35 13.55
CA PHE A 133 -13.98 -4.03 12.47
C PHE A 133 -14.69 -3.26 11.36
N ASN A 134 -13.95 -2.37 10.71
CA ASN A 134 -14.51 -1.64 9.57
C ASN A 134 -14.15 -2.34 8.26
N ASN A 135 -14.93 -2.05 7.21
CA ASN A 135 -14.71 -2.60 5.88
C ASN A 135 -13.27 -2.38 5.35
N LEU A 136 -12.62 -1.27 5.71
CA LEU A 136 -11.23 -1.00 5.31
C LEU A 136 -10.21 -1.95 5.97
N GLU A 137 -10.34 -2.18 7.27
CA GLU A 137 -9.48 -3.09 8.03
C GLU A 137 -9.68 -4.53 7.57
N GLU A 138 -10.92 -4.92 7.30
CA GLU A 138 -11.24 -6.25 6.79
C GLU A 138 -10.69 -6.48 5.39
N TRP A 139 -10.77 -5.47 4.51
CA TRP A 139 -10.12 -5.52 3.21
C TRP A 139 -8.60 -5.69 3.33
N GLN A 140 -7.95 -4.97 4.24
CA GLN A 140 -6.50 -5.10 4.48
C GLN A 140 -6.12 -6.49 5.02
N ASN A 141 -6.99 -7.10 5.83
CA ASN A 141 -6.76 -8.41 6.44
C ASN A 141 -7.35 -9.57 5.63
N HIS A 142 -7.93 -9.30 4.45
CA HIS A 142 -8.55 -10.29 3.57
C HIS A 142 -9.67 -11.10 4.24
N THR A 143 -10.49 -10.42 5.05
CA THR A 143 -11.64 -11.01 5.75
C THR A 143 -12.97 -10.62 5.09
N ASN A 144 -14.09 -11.17 5.58
CA ASN A 144 -15.39 -11.06 4.94
C ASN A 144 -16.29 -10.08 5.73
N PRO A 145 -16.62 -8.90 5.16
CA PRO A 145 -17.31 -7.81 5.86
C PRO A 145 -18.79 -8.02 6.17
N ILE A 146 -19.28 -9.24 5.99
CA ILE A 146 -20.67 -9.62 6.23
C ILE A 146 -20.73 -10.80 7.20
N ASP A 147 -19.63 -11.55 7.35
CA ASP A 147 -19.59 -12.74 8.18
C ASP A 147 -18.83 -12.45 9.46
N LYS A 148 -19.61 -12.32 10.53
CA LYS A 148 -19.14 -12.09 11.89
C LYS A 148 -18.09 -13.09 12.39
N ASN A 149 -17.98 -14.29 11.81
CA ASN A 149 -16.96 -15.28 12.22
C ASN A 149 -15.65 -15.11 11.46
N SER A 150 -15.67 -14.39 10.35
CA SER A 150 -14.54 -14.15 9.47
C SER A 150 -14.01 -12.74 9.75
N HIS A 151 -13.37 -12.58 10.91
CA HIS A 151 -12.85 -11.30 11.37
C HIS A 151 -11.32 -11.34 11.59
N PRO A 152 -10.63 -10.18 11.54
CA PRO A 152 -9.22 -10.10 11.90
C PRO A 152 -9.00 -10.42 13.39
N PRO A 153 -7.76 -10.74 13.82
CA PRO A 153 -7.48 -10.97 15.22
C PRO A 153 -7.70 -9.67 16.01
N PHE A 154 -8.37 -9.77 17.17
CA PHE A 154 -8.73 -8.62 18.01
C PHE A 154 -7.53 -7.76 18.41
N ILE A 155 -6.33 -8.33 18.44
CA ILE A 155 -5.09 -7.60 18.71
C ILE A 155 -4.79 -6.48 17.70
N ALA A 156 -5.31 -6.56 16.47
CA ALA A 156 -5.11 -5.53 15.43
C ALA A 156 -5.70 -4.16 15.83
N LYS A 157 -6.71 -4.15 16.72
CA LYS A 157 -7.35 -2.97 17.31
C LYS A 157 -6.59 -2.38 18.49
N LEU A 158 -5.50 -3.02 18.93
CA LEU A 158 -4.63 -2.46 19.94
C LEU A 158 -3.67 -1.46 19.27
N LYS A 159 -3.60 -0.24 19.81
CA LYS A 159 -2.67 0.80 19.38
C LYS A 159 -1.87 1.31 20.57
N MET A 160 -0.62 1.67 20.35
CA MET A 160 0.23 2.27 21.39
C MET A 160 0.04 3.80 21.40
N LYS A 161 -0.54 4.36 22.47
CA LYS A 161 -0.75 5.81 22.60
C LYS A 161 0.52 6.55 23.01
N SER A 162 1.24 6.01 23.99
CA SER A 162 2.51 6.58 24.44
C SER A 162 3.36 5.52 25.10
N PHE A 163 4.63 5.80 25.25
CA PHE A 163 5.57 4.94 25.94
C PHE A 163 6.51 5.76 26.81
N ALA A 164 6.90 5.18 27.93
CA ALA A 164 7.97 5.65 28.78
C ALA A 164 9.02 4.55 28.81
N GLN A 165 10.08 4.73 28.03
CA GLN A 165 11.18 3.78 27.94
C GLN A 165 12.40 4.36 28.60
N GLU A 166 12.93 3.65 29.58
CA GLU A 166 14.20 3.99 30.20
C GLU A 166 15.23 2.91 29.86
N PRO A 167 16.41 3.27 29.33
CA PRO A 167 17.48 2.30 29.15
C PRO A 167 17.89 1.77 30.52
N PHE A 168 18.07 0.45 30.62
CA PHE A 168 18.55 -0.16 31.84
C PHE A 168 19.94 0.37 32.15
N LYS A 169 20.19 0.67 33.43
CA LYS A 169 21.42 1.34 33.85
C LYS A 169 22.67 0.48 33.65
N LEU A 170 22.53 -0.85 33.59
CA LEU A 170 23.65 -1.77 33.50
C LEU A 170 23.72 -2.44 32.13
N VAL A 171 24.94 -2.64 31.64
CA VAL A 171 25.26 -3.33 30.39
C VAL A 171 26.27 -4.42 30.67
N PHE A 172 25.97 -5.64 30.24
CA PHE A 172 26.91 -6.76 30.34
C PHE A 172 27.97 -6.63 29.24
N ALA A 173 29.19 -6.25 29.61
CA ALA A 173 30.24 -5.94 28.64
C ALA A 173 31.00 -7.19 28.21
N SER A 174 31.51 -7.96 29.16
CA SER A 174 32.31 -9.15 28.88
C SER A 174 32.40 -10.05 30.12
N TRP A 175 32.94 -11.26 29.96
CA TRP A 175 33.31 -12.10 31.08
C TRP A 175 34.67 -12.74 30.84
N VAL A 176 35.37 -13.06 31.92
CA VAL A 176 36.64 -13.79 31.91
C VAL A 176 36.61 -14.79 33.07
N GLY A 177 36.55 -16.08 32.74
CA GLY A 177 36.35 -17.13 33.74
C GLY A 177 35.05 -16.90 34.51
N ASP A 178 35.14 -16.83 35.84
CA ASP A 178 33.98 -16.62 36.73
C ASP A 178 33.70 -15.14 37.03
N THR A 179 34.33 -14.22 36.31
CA THR A 179 34.21 -12.76 36.56
C THR A 179 33.52 -12.07 35.39
N PHE A 180 32.42 -11.38 35.68
CA PHE A 180 31.59 -10.64 34.73
C PHE A 180 31.86 -9.14 34.83
N ALA A 181 32.14 -8.51 33.70
CA ALA A 181 32.32 -7.07 33.56
C ALA A 181 30.97 -6.40 33.25
N LEU A 182 30.51 -5.56 34.17
CA LEU A 182 29.30 -4.76 34.04
C LEU A 182 29.67 -3.28 33.93
N ASN A 183 29.14 -2.63 32.89
CA ASN A 183 29.24 -1.20 32.67
C ASN A 183 27.94 -0.50 33.03
N THR A 184 28.02 0.79 33.29
CA THR A 184 26.81 1.63 33.30
C THR A 184 26.51 2.11 31.86
N SER A 185 25.23 2.19 31.48
CA SER A 185 24.83 2.68 30.15
C SER A 185 25.20 4.14 29.91
N ASP A 186 25.30 4.93 30.98
CA ASP A 186 25.76 6.33 30.97
C ASP A 186 27.31 6.45 30.96
N LEU A 187 28.04 5.33 31.10
CA LEU A 187 29.52 5.26 31.18
C LEU A 187 30.16 6.18 32.25
N LYS A 188 29.36 6.71 33.18
CA LYS A 188 29.82 7.60 34.26
C LYS A 188 30.51 6.84 35.39
N GLU A 189 30.13 5.59 35.59
CA GLU A 189 30.74 4.72 36.58
C GLU A 189 31.76 3.78 35.94
N PRO A 190 32.88 3.48 36.63
CA PRO A 190 33.86 2.53 36.13
C PRO A 190 33.27 1.12 36.00
N THR A 191 33.82 0.34 35.09
CA THR A 191 33.48 -1.08 34.91
C THR A 191 33.63 -1.85 36.21
N GLN A 192 32.58 -2.55 36.61
CA GLN A 192 32.59 -3.41 37.80
C GLN A 192 32.82 -4.86 37.37
N PHE A 193 33.76 -5.52 38.03
CA PHE A 193 34.08 -6.93 37.80
C PHE A 193 33.54 -7.75 38.97
N LEU A 194 32.51 -8.57 38.74
CA LEU A 194 31.74 -9.24 39.79
C LEU A 194 31.60 -10.74 39.49
N LYS A 195 31.41 -11.57 40.52
CA LYS A 195 31.18 -13.01 40.38
C LYS A 195 29.71 -13.38 40.62
N ILE A 196 29.35 -14.62 40.33
CA ILE A 196 28.02 -15.16 40.68
C ILE A 196 27.83 -15.07 42.20
N GLY A 197 26.70 -14.49 42.63
CA GLY A 197 26.36 -14.23 44.03
C GLY A 197 26.76 -12.85 44.54
N ASP A 198 27.57 -12.10 43.79
CA ASP A 198 27.96 -10.74 44.19
C ASP A 198 26.88 -9.70 43.87
N SER A 199 26.75 -8.71 44.74
CA SER A 199 25.87 -7.54 44.55
C SER A 199 26.54 -6.48 43.69
N ILE A 200 25.77 -5.87 42.79
CA ILE A 200 26.25 -4.79 41.93
C ILE A 200 26.20 -3.47 42.67
N ARG A 201 27.35 -2.78 42.80
CA ARG A 201 27.42 -1.51 43.53
C ARG A 201 26.57 -0.46 42.84
N GLY A 202 25.82 0.31 43.64
CA GLY A 202 24.92 1.36 43.13
C GLY A 202 23.56 0.86 42.67
N THR A 203 23.30 -0.46 42.73
CA THR A 203 22.01 -1.04 42.32
C THR A 203 21.50 -2.07 43.34
N LYS A 204 20.26 -2.52 43.15
CA LYS A 204 19.59 -3.52 43.99
C LYS A 204 19.72 -4.94 43.44
N PHE A 205 20.56 -5.14 42.43
CA PHE A 205 20.67 -6.39 41.70
C PHE A 205 21.87 -7.23 42.16
N GLU A 206 21.70 -8.53 42.15
CA GLU A 206 22.77 -9.52 42.32
C GLU A 206 22.82 -10.48 41.14
N ILE A 207 24.00 -11.03 40.86
CA ILE A 207 24.19 -11.97 39.75
C ILE A 207 23.81 -13.37 40.23
N VAL A 208 22.82 -13.99 39.58
CA VAL A 208 22.32 -15.32 39.99
C VAL A 208 22.76 -16.41 39.04
N LYS A 209 22.73 -16.15 37.73
CA LYS A 209 23.00 -17.17 36.73
C LYS A 209 23.64 -16.58 35.48
N PHE A 210 24.52 -17.36 34.86
CA PHE A 210 25.08 -17.09 33.55
C PHE A 210 24.72 -18.24 32.59
N THR A 211 24.25 -17.89 31.39
CA THR A 211 23.92 -18.84 30.34
C THR A 211 24.64 -18.44 29.07
N GLU A 212 25.64 -19.23 28.68
CA GLU A 212 26.38 -19.01 27.45
C GLU A 212 25.50 -19.36 26.24
N LYS A 213 25.34 -18.40 25.32
CA LYS A 213 24.53 -18.57 24.12
C LYS A 213 25.25 -17.97 22.92
N HIS A 214 25.15 -18.68 21.81
CA HIS A 214 25.73 -18.26 20.54
C HIS A 214 24.64 -18.30 19.48
N GLU A 215 24.51 -17.21 18.72
CA GLU A 215 23.55 -17.10 17.64
C GLU A 215 24.29 -16.82 16.33
N THR A 216 23.84 -17.49 15.27
CA THR A 216 24.38 -17.26 13.93
C THR A 216 23.62 -16.09 13.33
N ASN A 217 24.30 -14.95 13.13
CA ASN A 217 23.68 -13.79 12.50
C ASN A 217 23.39 -14.08 11.01
N LYS A 218 22.58 -13.24 10.37
CA LYS A 218 22.20 -13.27 8.94
C LYS A 218 23.39 -13.33 7.97
N TYR A 219 24.60 -13.01 8.44
CA TYR A 219 25.85 -13.02 7.68
C TYR A 219 26.70 -14.28 7.90
N GLY A 220 26.22 -15.27 8.68
CA GLY A 220 26.96 -16.51 8.95
C GLY A 220 28.03 -16.39 10.05
N THR A 221 28.18 -15.23 10.69
CA THR A 221 29.07 -15.03 11.82
C THR A 221 28.40 -15.48 13.11
N THR A 222 29.09 -16.32 13.89
CA THR A 222 28.69 -16.66 15.25
C THR A 222 28.89 -15.46 16.16
N VAL A 223 27.79 -14.87 16.62
CA VAL A 223 27.79 -13.78 17.60
C VAL A 223 27.48 -14.38 18.97
N ASP A 224 28.29 -14.01 19.93
CA ASP A 224 28.11 -14.38 21.32
C ASP A 224 27.03 -13.48 21.95
N ILE A 225 25.90 -14.10 22.27
CA ILE A 225 24.72 -13.49 22.88
C ILE A 225 24.49 -14.03 24.29
N SER A 226 25.58 -14.33 25.00
CA SER A 226 25.50 -14.87 26.35
C SER A 226 24.64 -14.00 27.27
N GLU A 227 23.81 -14.67 28.05
CA GLU A 227 22.82 -14.06 28.93
C GLU A 227 23.28 -14.12 30.38
N LEU A 228 23.30 -12.96 31.04
CA LEU A 228 23.57 -12.82 32.46
C LEU A 228 22.26 -12.51 33.19
N THR A 229 21.78 -13.45 34.00
CA THR A 229 20.58 -13.28 34.82
C THR A 229 20.92 -12.64 36.15
N LEU A 230 20.35 -11.46 36.37
CA LEU A 230 20.36 -10.70 37.59
C LEU A 230 19.05 -10.94 38.36
N GLU A 231 19.06 -10.85 39.67
CA GLU A 231 17.85 -10.84 40.50
C GLU A 231 17.81 -9.56 41.32
N ASN A 232 16.64 -8.92 41.38
CA ASN A 232 16.42 -7.79 42.26
C ASN A 232 16.22 -8.28 43.70
N ARG A 233 17.04 -7.79 44.63
CA ARG A 233 16.95 -8.18 46.06
C ARG A 233 15.67 -7.76 46.76
N GLU A 234 14.96 -6.76 46.24
CA GLU A 234 13.71 -6.29 46.85
C GLU A 234 12.47 -6.94 46.23
N THR A 235 12.43 -7.05 44.90
CA THR A 235 11.26 -7.58 44.19
C THR A 235 11.37 -9.07 43.85
N HIS A 236 12.55 -9.68 44.03
CA HIS A 236 12.88 -11.04 43.59
C HIS A 236 12.59 -11.29 42.09
N GLU A 237 12.56 -10.22 41.29
CA GLU A 237 12.31 -10.31 39.85
C GLU A 237 13.61 -10.64 39.12
N PRO A 238 13.64 -11.71 38.31
CA PRO A 238 14.79 -12.04 37.48
C PRO A 238 14.84 -11.15 36.24
N LEU A 239 16.02 -10.62 35.91
CA LEU A 239 16.30 -9.79 34.75
C LEU A 239 17.49 -10.37 33.98
N SER A 240 17.32 -10.64 32.68
CA SER A 240 18.42 -11.16 31.85
C SER A 240 19.05 -10.05 31.00
N LEU A 241 20.36 -9.87 31.13
CA LEU A 241 21.17 -8.99 30.29
C LEU A 241 21.84 -9.78 29.19
N VAL A 242 21.75 -9.31 27.96
CA VAL A 242 22.47 -9.90 26.81
C VAL A 242 23.81 -9.17 26.65
N LYS A 243 24.87 -9.93 26.36
CA LYS A 243 26.22 -9.40 26.14
C LYS A 243 26.22 -8.25 25.11
N GLU A 244 26.92 -7.16 25.46
CA GLU A 244 27.13 -5.95 24.66
C GLU A 244 25.84 -5.23 24.22
N LYS A 245 24.67 -5.61 24.77
CA LYS A 245 23.39 -5.03 24.42
C LYS A 245 22.83 -4.20 25.57
N ILE A 246 22.42 -2.96 25.26
CA ILE A 246 21.70 -2.12 26.20
C ILE A 246 20.28 -2.67 26.32
N MET A 247 19.96 -3.23 27.48
CA MET A 247 18.60 -3.69 27.80
C MET A 247 17.73 -2.52 28.20
N ILE A 248 16.43 -2.71 28.11
CA ILE A 248 15.42 -1.71 28.50
C ILE A 248 14.97 -2.03 29.92
N SER A 249 14.79 -1.01 30.74
CA SER A 249 14.39 -1.16 32.14
C SER A 249 13.06 -1.92 32.24
N PRO A 250 12.92 -2.88 33.17
CA PRO A 250 11.63 -3.50 33.51
C PRO A 250 10.56 -2.48 33.92
N GLU A 251 10.99 -1.32 34.41
CA GLU A 251 10.09 -0.22 34.78
C GLU A 251 9.51 0.52 33.57
N SER A 252 9.94 0.19 32.34
CA SER A 252 9.39 0.80 31.13
C SER A 252 7.92 0.45 30.98
N VAL A 253 7.11 1.45 30.62
CA VAL A 253 5.65 1.34 30.52
C VAL A 253 5.20 1.70 29.12
N ALA A 254 4.34 0.88 28.54
CA ALA A 254 3.58 1.22 27.34
C ALA A 254 2.13 1.53 27.73
N ASN A 255 1.61 2.65 27.25
CA ASN A 255 0.20 2.99 27.35
C ASN A 255 -0.50 2.56 26.06
N PHE A 256 -1.37 1.57 26.16
CA PHE A 256 -2.15 1.08 25.04
C PHE A 256 -3.55 1.67 25.04
N VAL A 257 -4.10 1.83 23.84
CA VAL A 257 -5.50 2.12 23.56
C VAL A 257 -6.05 0.96 22.80
N TYR A 258 -7.16 0.41 23.28
CA TYR A 258 -7.89 -0.65 22.63
C TYR A 258 -9.18 -0.08 22.07
N GLU A 259 -9.32 -0.11 20.75
CA GLU A 259 -10.41 0.55 20.01
C GLU A 259 -11.61 -0.36 19.73
N TRP A 260 -11.55 -1.63 20.15
CA TRP A 260 -12.65 -2.56 19.96
C TRP A 260 -13.76 -2.33 21.00
N GLY A 261 -14.97 -2.03 20.53
CA GLY A 261 -16.12 -1.70 21.37
C GLY A 261 -15.96 -0.35 22.06
N GLU A 262 -15.86 -0.36 23.39
CA GLU A 262 -15.59 0.86 24.16
C GLU A 262 -14.09 1.12 24.22
N ARG A 263 -13.67 2.31 23.78
CA ARG A 263 -12.27 2.75 23.83
C ARG A 263 -11.73 2.63 25.25
N LYS A 264 -10.78 1.73 25.46
CA LYS A 264 -10.14 1.48 26.76
C LYS A 264 -8.67 1.82 26.70
N GLU A 265 -8.21 2.54 27.72
CA GLU A 265 -6.79 2.88 27.87
C GLU A 265 -6.22 2.17 29.09
N PHE A 266 -5.07 1.54 28.94
CA PHE A 266 -4.39 0.86 30.05
C PHE A 266 -2.88 0.87 29.87
N ALA A 267 -2.17 0.85 30.99
CA ALA A 267 -0.72 0.88 31.06
C ALA A 267 -0.19 -0.53 31.36
N VAL A 268 0.80 -0.98 30.58
CA VAL A 268 1.44 -2.29 30.72
C VAL A 268 2.93 -2.08 30.90
N LYS A 269 3.49 -2.63 31.98
CA LYS A 269 4.94 -2.65 32.21
C LYS A 269 5.61 -3.68 31.31
N LYS A 270 6.90 -3.50 31.06
CA LYS A 270 7.71 -4.52 30.40
C LYS A 270 7.64 -5.84 31.20
N ASP A 271 7.56 -6.95 30.47
CA ASP A 271 7.36 -8.30 30.98
C ASP A 271 6.04 -8.57 31.70
N GLN A 272 5.13 -7.60 31.78
CA GLN A 272 3.80 -7.80 32.35
C GLN A 272 2.87 -8.52 31.36
N GLU A 273 2.11 -9.47 31.88
CA GLU A 273 1.04 -10.16 31.15
C GLU A 273 -0.27 -9.38 31.22
N PHE A 274 -1.00 -9.34 30.12
CA PHE A 274 -2.35 -8.78 30.03
C PHE A 274 -3.20 -9.58 29.04
N SER A 275 -4.52 -9.49 29.16
CA SER A 275 -5.49 -10.14 28.28
C SER A 275 -6.41 -9.11 27.66
N LEU A 276 -6.91 -9.40 26.46
CA LEU A 276 -7.85 -8.53 25.75
C LEU A 276 -9.23 -9.20 25.69
N LYS A 277 -10.31 -8.44 25.87
CA LYS A 277 -11.66 -8.95 25.61
C LYS A 277 -11.91 -8.88 24.10
N PRO A 278 -12.62 -9.84 23.49
CA PRO A 278 -13.34 -10.96 24.09
C PRO A 278 -12.47 -12.19 24.41
N GLU A 279 -11.23 -12.24 23.91
CA GLU A 279 -10.31 -13.36 24.05
C GLU A 279 -9.52 -13.36 25.37
N GLU A 280 -10.21 -13.40 26.51
CA GLU A 280 -9.56 -13.40 27.83
C GLU A 280 -8.64 -14.63 28.08
N GLN A 281 -8.80 -15.65 27.25
CA GLN A 281 -8.03 -16.90 27.29
C GLN A 281 -6.60 -16.72 26.75
N ILE A 282 -6.40 -15.71 25.89
CA ILE A 282 -5.10 -15.40 25.31
C ILE A 282 -4.44 -14.33 26.18
N LYS A 283 -3.25 -14.66 26.69
CA LYS A 283 -2.44 -13.72 27.45
C LYS A 283 -1.29 -13.24 26.58
N TYR A 284 -1.18 -11.92 26.49
CA TYR A 284 -0.10 -11.22 25.81
C TYR A 284 0.90 -10.71 26.83
N LYS A 285 2.18 -10.74 26.48
CA LYS A 285 3.28 -10.24 27.30
C LYS A 285 4.03 -9.16 26.53
N LEU A 286 4.29 -8.01 27.17
CA LEU A 286 5.07 -6.93 26.57
C LEU A 286 6.57 -7.25 26.65
N ILE A 287 7.25 -7.35 25.51
CA ILE A 287 8.69 -7.68 25.44
C ILE A 287 9.53 -6.44 25.20
N ASP A 288 9.11 -5.62 24.24
CA ASP A 288 9.87 -4.47 23.80
C ASP A 288 8.95 -3.30 23.45
N VAL A 289 9.46 -2.09 23.62
CA VAL A 289 8.77 -0.86 23.26
C VAL A 289 9.75 0.04 22.54
N GLN A 290 9.37 0.50 21.36
CA GLN A 290 10.16 1.38 20.51
C GLN A 290 9.31 2.59 20.10
N PRO A 291 9.93 3.72 19.69
CA PRO A 291 9.19 4.91 19.30
C PRO A 291 8.15 4.72 18.19
N GLY A 292 8.37 3.75 17.31
CA GLY A 292 7.48 3.45 16.17
C GLY A 292 6.66 2.18 16.30
N LYS A 293 6.79 1.41 17.39
CA LYS A 293 6.03 0.15 17.63
C LYS A 293 6.26 -0.41 19.03
N ALA A 294 5.28 -1.13 19.56
CA ALA A 294 5.50 -2.03 20.69
C ALA A 294 5.53 -3.49 20.20
N VAL A 295 6.34 -4.33 20.85
CA VAL A 295 6.44 -5.76 20.53
C VAL A 295 5.90 -6.56 21.70
N ILE A 296 4.85 -7.33 21.42
CA ILE A 296 4.23 -8.22 22.39
C ILE A 296 4.37 -9.67 21.89
N VAL A 297 4.26 -10.63 22.79
CA VAL A 297 4.20 -12.06 22.45
C VAL A 297 2.98 -12.70 23.08
N ASP A 298 2.39 -13.66 22.38
CA ASP A 298 1.39 -14.54 22.96
C ASP A 298 2.10 -15.58 23.86
N THR A 299 1.64 -15.71 25.10
CA THR A 299 2.15 -16.72 26.05
C THR A 299 1.98 -18.15 25.55
N GLN A 300 0.99 -18.43 24.69
CA GLN A 300 0.79 -19.76 24.09
C GLN A 300 1.72 -20.01 22.91
N LYS A 301 2.19 -18.94 22.24
CA LYS A 301 3.07 -18.98 21.07
C LYS A 301 4.19 -17.94 21.21
N PRO A 302 5.14 -18.16 22.14
CA PRO A 302 6.18 -17.18 22.45
C PRO A 302 7.14 -16.90 21.28
N ASP A 303 7.20 -17.81 20.30
CA ASP A 303 8.12 -17.72 19.16
C ASP A 303 7.67 -16.72 18.08
N VAL A 304 6.45 -16.18 18.16
CA VAL A 304 5.91 -15.24 17.17
C VAL A 304 5.69 -13.87 17.80
N PRO A 305 6.63 -12.91 17.63
CA PRO A 305 6.43 -11.54 18.08
C PRO A 305 5.35 -10.84 17.24
N ILE A 306 4.45 -10.14 17.93
CA ILE A 306 3.38 -9.33 17.35
C ILE A 306 3.76 -7.86 17.50
N GLU A 307 3.76 -7.14 16.39
CA GLU A 307 4.07 -5.71 16.37
C GLU A 307 2.78 -4.87 16.49
N VAL A 308 2.71 -4.05 17.52
CA VAL A 308 1.59 -3.14 17.80
C VAL A 308 1.99 -1.74 17.32
N PRO A 309 1.29 -1.15 16.34
CA PRO A 309 1.62 0.16 15.81
C PRO A 309 1.22 1.28 16.78
N PRO A 310 1.86 2.46 16.68
CA PRO A 310 1.47 3.65 17.43
C PRO A 310 0.09 4.13 16.98
N LEU A 311 -0.63 4.77 17.91
CA LEU A 311 -1.84 5.51 17.61
C LEU A 311 -1.48 6.66 16.68
N ALA A 312 -2.22 6.81 15.57
CA ALA A 312 -2.03 7.94 14.67
C ALA A 312 -2.26 9.27 15.44
N PRO A 313 -1.46 10.31 15.17
CA PRO A 313 -1.49 11.58 15.88
C PRO A 313 -2.80 12.37 15.72
#